data_AF-A0A947ENN0-F1
#
_entry.id   AF-A0A947ENN0-F1
#
_cell.length_a   1.000
_cell.length_b   1.000
_cell.length_c   1.000
_cell.angle_alpha   90.00
_cell.angle_beta   90.00
_cell.angle_gamma   90.00
#
_symmetry.space_group_name_H-M   'P 1'
#
loop_
_entity.id
_entity.type
_entity.pdbx_description
1 polymer ?
#
loop_
_entity_poly.entity_id
_entity_poly.type
_entity_poly.pdbx_seq_one_letter_code
_entity_poly.pdbx_strand_id
1 'polypeptide(L)'
;MNPSTAGWIKKLLSFKELDQSAIQVPLSQFYFALRSCGFIYGSNLMLVNSLLKDDDLTDEERCKINLILAFLVAHHENRSVDDFASSLLSFYKAINEYKISLFDDILGEKDANKALEKVIHKRIQIDDNIISKSFNYFITNALLFLDVLAYKDYLKHNSISKENLRNYEAKIETIVVKTLSSKQQKSEYDQSLLKLFESSMRFQDHQPLSYQDAIG
;
A
#
# COMPACT_ATOMS: atom_id res chain seq x y z
N MET A 1 20.42 -1.44 -4.48
CA MET A 1 19.49 -0.64 -5.31
C MET A 1 19.05 0.54 -4.44
N ASN A 2 18.76 1.72 -5.00
CA ASN A 2 18.36 2.88 -4.20
C ASN A 2 16.95 3.35 -4.61
N PRO A 3 15.90 3.05 -3.80
CA PRO A 3 14.51 3.47 -4.06
C PRO A 3 14.24 4.98 -3.98
N SER A 4 15.26 5.78 -3.68
CA SER A 4 15.24 7.25 -3.73
C SER A 4 15.77 7.81 -5.06
N THR A 5 16.19 6.95 -6.00
CA THR A 5 16.73 7.35 -7.31
C THR A 5 15.90 6.79 -8.46
N ALA A 6 15.85 7.51 -9.58
CA ALA A 6 15.06 7.08 -10.74
C ALA A 6 15.55 5.74 -11.33
N GLY A 7 14.61 4.91 -11.80
CA GLY A 7 14.89 3.62 -12.43
C GLY A 7 15.10 2.47 -11.43
N TRP A 8 14.81 2.69 -10.15
CA TRP A 8 14.94 1.67 -9.12
C TRP A 8 13.94 0.52 -9.30
N ILE A 9 12.70 0.76 -9.76
CA ILE A 9 11.74 -0.34 -9.98
C ILE A 9 12.23 -1.24 -11.10
N LYS A 10 12.67 -0.66 -12.22
CA LYS A 10 13.23 -1.44 -13.33
C LYS A 10 14.45 -2.26 -12.88
N LYS A 11 15.29 -1.68 -12.01
CA LYS A 11 16.43 -2.38 -11.43
C LYS A 11 15.97 -3.51 -10.50
N LEU A 12 14.97 -3.29 -9.64
CA LEU A 12 14.39 -4.29 -8.75
C LEU A 12 13.91 -5.50 -9.54
N LEU A 13 13.09 -5.27 -10.57
CA LEU A 13 12.49 -6.31 -11.39
C LEU A 13 13.52 -7.09 -12.23
N SER A 14 14.75 -6.60 -12.35
CA SER A 14 15.83 -7.28 -13.06
C SER A 14 16.67 -8.25 -12.19
N PHE A 15 16.43 -8.27 -10.87
CA PHE A 15 17.15 -9.17 -9.96
C PHE A 15 16.70 -10.61 -10.18
N LYS A 16 17.66 -11.51 -10.47
CA LYS A 16 17.40 -12.95 -10.68
C LYS A 16 16.91 -13.64 -9.41
N GLU A 17 17.17 -13.05 -8.25
CA GLU A 17 16.68 -13.46 -6.95
C GLU A 17 15.15 -13.39 -6.85
N LEU A 18 14.50 -12.61 -7.73
CA LEU A 18 13.06 -12.58 -7.90
C LEU A 18 12.56 -13.74 -8.77
N ASP A 19 13.38 -14.32 -9.64
CA ASP A 19 12.98 -15.52 -10.38
C ASP A 19 13.01 -16.79 -9.50
N GLN A 20 13.53 -16.67 -8.27
CA GLN A 20 13.57 -17.76 -7.30
C GLN A 20 12.23 -17.94 -6.58
N SER A 21 12.04 -19.10 -5.95
CA SER A 21 10.79 -19.49 -5.27
C SER A 21 10.28 -18.50 -4.21
N ALA A 22 11.11 -17.57 -3.74
CA ALA A 22 10.78 -16.59 -2.70
C ALA A 22 9.60 -15.68 -3.04
N ILE A 23 9.32 -15.40 -4.33
CA ILE A 23 8.13 -14.63 -4.75
C ILE A 23 7.12 -15.44 -5.54
N GLN A 24 7.40 -16.72 -5.81
CA GLN A 24 6.45 -17.66 -6.43
C GLN A 24 5.65 -18.41 -5.37
N VAL A 25 5.05 -17.65 -4.45
CA VAL A 25 4.23 -18.18 -3.35
C VAL A 25 2.84 -17.53 -3.39
N PRO A 26 1.81 -18.17 -2.82
CA PRO A 26 0.52 -17.50 -2.63
C PRO A 26 0.67 -16.21 -1.82
N LEU A 27 -0.07 -15.15 -2.17
CA LEU A 27 -0.03 -13.87 -1.44
C LEU A 27 -0.36 -14.04 0.04
N SER A 28 -1.21 -15.01 0.38
CA SER A 28 -1.54 -15.36 1.78
C SER A 28 -0.33 -15.86 2.57
N GLN A 29 0.57 -16.61 1.93
CA GLN A 29 1.83 -17.05 2.56
C GLN A 29 2.81 -15.88 2.64
N PHE A 30 2.92 -15.09 1.58
CA PHE A 30 3.78 -13.91 1.54
C PHE A 30 3.39 -12.85 2.59
N TYR A 31 2.10 -12.72 2.89
CA TYR A 31 1.58 -11.87 3.96
C TYR A 31 2.22 -12.16 5.32
N PHE A 32 2.45 -13.43 5.67
CA PHE A 32 3.12 -13.77 6.92
C PHE A 32 4.58 -13.31 6.94
N ALA A 33 5.27 -13.35 5.79
CA ALA A 33 6.62 -12.83 5.66
C ALA A 33 6.64 -11.29 5.80
N LEU A 34 5.71 -10.60 5.13
CA LEU A 34 5.52 -9.15 5.27
C LEU A 34 5.20 -8.73 6.72
N ARG A 35 4.47 -9.57 7.46
CA ARG A 35 4.18 -9.34 8.88
C ARG A 35 5.44 -9.44 9.72
N SER A 36 6.29 -10.44 9.45
CA SER A 36 7.54 -10.65 10.18
C SER A 36 8.58 -9.56 9.95
N CYS A 37 8.62 -8.95 8.75
CA CYS A 37 9.51 -7.82 8.47
C CYS A 37 8.96 -6.45 8.89
N GLY A 38 7.76 -6.41 9.49
CA GLY A 38 7.14 -5.18 10.00
C GLY A 38 6.42 -4.33 8.95
N PHE A 39 6.32 -4.78 7.69
CA PHE A 39 5.63 -4.04 6.62
C PHE A 39 4.14 -3.83 6.94
N ILE A 40 3.44 -4.88 7.40
CA ILE A 40 2.01 -4.82 7.72
C ILE A 40 1.69 -3.82 8.84
N TYR A 41 2.65 -3.57 9.72
CA TYR A 41 2.49 -2.63 10.83
C TYR A 41 3.01 -1.23 10.48
N GLY A 42 3.55 -1.01 9.29
CA GLY A 42 4.14 0.27 8.89
C GLY A 42 5.52 0.57 9.48
N SER A 43 6.13 -0.35 10.23
CA SER A 43 7.46 -0.18 10.83
C SER A 43 8.62 -0.47 9.87
N ASN A 44 8.41 -1.30 8.85
CA ASN A 44 9.36 -1.56 7.76
C ASN A 44 10.81 -1.87 8.22
N LEU A 45 10.95 -2.76 9.20
CA LEU A 45 12.21 -3.03 9.88
C LEU A 45 13.28 -3.66 8.98
N MET A 46 12.86 -4.43 7.98
CA MET A 46 13.76 -5.10 7.04
C MET A 46 13.07 -5.46 5.71
N LEU A 47 13.86 -5.88 4.72
CA LEU A 47 13.33 -6.44 3.48
C LEU A 47 12.73 -7.83 3.70
N VAL A 48 11.58 -8.08 3.06
CA VAL A 48 10.91 -9.39 3.09
C VAL A 48 11.68 -10.48 2.34
N ASN A 49 12.47 -10.10 1.33
CA ASN A 49 13.35 -11.00 0.60
C ASN A 49 14.79 -10.79 1.07
N SER A 50 15.30 -11.73 1.87
CA SER A 50 16.65 -11.68 2.46
C SER A 50 17.79 -11.81 1.45
N LEU A 51 17.50 -12.15 0.18
CA LEU A 51 18.50 -12.16 -0.90
C LEU A 51 18.80 -10.76 -1.44
N LEU A 52 17.94 -9.78 -1.15
CA LEU A 52 18.20 -8.38 -1.47
C LEU A 52 19.03 -7.74 -0.34
N LYS A 53 20.03 -6.95 -0.71
CA LYS A 53 20.86 -6.22 0.27
C LYS A 53 20.05 -5.14 0.99
N ASP A 54 20.16 -5.08 2.31
CA ASP A 54 19.40 -4.20 3.21
C ASP A 54 20.27 -3.22 4.03
N ASP A 55 21.60 -3.37 4.00
CA ASP A 55 22.52 -2.76 4.98
C ASP A 55 22.54 -1.22 4.99
N ASP A 56 22.03 -0.57 3.94
CA ASP A 56 22.03 0.90 3.76
C ASP A 56 20.65 1.50 3.44
N LEU A 57 19.57 0.74 3.61
CA LEU A 57 18.23 1.23 3.27
C LEU A 57 17.56 1.92 4.46
N THR A 58 16.88 3.03 4.17
CA THR A 58 15.96 3.68 5.11
C THR A 58 14.64 2.88 5.23
N ASP A 59 13.87 3.14 6.28
CA ASP A 59 12.54 2.52 6.44
C ASP A 59 11.58 2.88 5.29
N GLU A 60 11.76 4.06 4.67
CA GLU A 60 11.05 4.46 3.45
C GLU A 60 11.42 3.62 2.24
N GLU A 61 12.71 3.38 2.05
CA GLU A 61 13.19 2.56 0.95
C GLU A 61 12.80 1.09 1.12
N ARG A 62 12.84 0.57 2.35
CA ARG A 62 12.32 -0.76 2.69
C ARG A 62 10.82 -0.87 2.40
N CYS A 63 10.04 0.14 2.79
CA CYS A 63 8.61 0.21 2.52
C CYS A 63 8.31 0.13 1.01
N LYS A 64 8.99 0.96 0.21
CA LYS A 64 8.86 0.97 -1.26
C LYS A 64 9.14 -0.40 -1.87
N ILE A 65 10.22 -1.05 -1.44
CA ILE A 65 10.62 -2.36 -1.97
C ILE A 65 9.61 -3.43 -1.56
N ASN A 66 9.28 -3.53 -0.27
CA ASN A 66 8.33 -4.53 0.23
C ASN A 66 6.95 -4.38 -0.41
N LEU A 67 6.49 -3.15 -0.64
CA LEU A 67 5.24 -2.87 -1.35
C LEU A 67 5.27 -3.38 -2.80
N ILE A 68 6.34 -3.06 -3.56
CA ILE A 68 6.48 -3.55 -4.94
C ILE A 68 6.54 -5.07 -4.99
N LEU A 69 7.26 -5.71 -4.06
CA LEU A 69 7.31 -7.17 -3.99
C LEU A 69 5.93 -7.77 -3.69
N ALA A 70 5.15 -7.17 -2.79
CA ALA A 70 3.79 -7.61 -2.49
C ALA A 70 2.87 -7.52 -3.73
N PHE A 71 2.95 -6.43 -4.48
CA PHE A 71 2.23 -6.30 -5.76
C PHE A 71 2.69 -7.32 -6.80
N LEU A 72 4.01 -7.57 -6.88
CA LEU A 72 4.58 -8.52 -7.82
C LEU A 72 4.10 -9.95 -7.54
N VAL A 73 4.07 -10.35 -6.27
CA VAL A 73 3.50 -11.64 -5.84
C VAL A 73 2.01 -11.73 -6.19
N ALA A 74 1.22 -10.68 -5.93
CA ALA A 74 -0.19 -10.65 -6.32
C ALA A 74 -0.38 -10.77 -7.85
N HIS A 75 0.49 -10.14 -8.63
CA HIS A 75 0.49 -10.21 -10.08
C HIS A 75 0.82 -11.61 -10.60
N HIS A 76 1.86 -12.26 -10.06
CA HIS A 76 2.23 -13.63 -10.42
C HIS A 76 1.16 -14.65 -10.00
N GLU A 77 0.59 -14.53 -8.80
CA GLU A 77 -0.46 -15.44 -8.32
C GLU A 77 -1.66 -15.48 -9.27
N ASN A 78 -2.04 -14.32 -9.83
CA ASN A 78 -3.17 -14.20 -10.77
C ASN A 78 -2.77 -14.46 -12.24
N ARG A 79 -1.50 -14.76 -12.52
CA ARG A 79 -0.99 -15.10 -13.87
C ARG A 79 -1.39 -14.08 -14.94
N SER A 80 -1.37 -12.78 -14.60
CA SER A 80 -1.65 -11.74 -15.57
C SER A 80 -0.61 -11.78 -16.70
N VAL A 81 -1.06 -11.55 -17.93
CA VAL A 81 -0.22 -11.50 -19.14
C VAL A 81 0.31 -10.09 -19.40
N ASP A 82 -0.25 -9.09 -18.73
CA ASP A 82 0.15 -7.70 -18.88
C ASP A 82 1.50 -7.44 -18.21
N ASP A 83 2.24 -6.47 -18.73
CA ASP A 83 3.44 -5.98 -18.05
C ASP A 83 3.10 -5.48 -16.63
N PHE A 84 3.86 -5.93 -15.64
CA PHE A 84 3.61 -5.64 -14.22
C PHE A 84 3.47 -4.15 -13.95
N ALA A 85 4.40 -3.32 -14.44
CA ALA A 85 4.40 -1.88 -14.15
C ALA A 85 3.19 -1.19 -14.80
N SER A 86 2.87 -1.56 -16.05
CA SER A 86 1.73 -1.04 -16.81
C SER A 86 0.39 -1.44 -16.20
N SER A 87 0.28 -2.70 -15.75
CA SER A 87 -0.89 -3.22 -15.04
C SER A 87 -1.12 -2.48 -13.72
N LEU A 88 -0.07 -2.33 -12.91
CA LEU A 88 -0.18 -1.64 -11.61
C LEU A 88 -0.49 -0.15 -11.76
N LEU A 89 0.04 0.52 -12.79
CA LEU A 89 -0.36 1.88 -13.12
C LEU A 89 -1.84 1.99 -13.50
N SER A 90 -2.35 1.04 -14.29
CA SER A 90 -3.75 1.01 -14.71
C SER A 90 -4.68 0.80 -13.52
N PHE A 91 -4.29 -0.08 -12.58
CA PHE A 91 -4.96 -0.21 -11.29
C PHE A 91 -5.00 1.10 -10.52
N TYR A 92 -3.84 1.75 -10.32
CA TYR A 92 -3.82 3.02 -9.58
C TYR A 92 -4.65 4.10 -10.28
N LYS A 93 -4.70 4.13 -11.61
CA LYS A 93 -5.60 5.04 -12.33
C LYS A 93 -7.07 4.74 -12.02
N ALA A 94 -7.45 3.46 -12.03
CA ALA A 94 -8.83 3.04 -11.76
C ALA A 94 -9.31 3.37 -10.35
N ILE A 95 -8.44 3.28 -9.33
CA ILE A 95 -8.83 3.54 -7.93
C ILE A 95 -8.75 5.00 -7.50
N ASN A 96 -8.12 5.85 -8.32
CA ASN A 96 -7.68 7.18 -7.89
C ASN A 96 -8.33 8.31 -8.70
N GLU A 97 -9.44 8.05 -9.38
CA GLU A 97 -10.25 9.05 -10.10
C GLU A 97 -10.69 10.25 -9.22
N TYR A 98 -10.55 10.18 -7.90
CA TYR A 98 -10.90 11.25 -6.95
C TYR A 98 -9.72 12.06 -6.38
N LYS A 99 -8.45 11.58 -6.47
CA LYS A 99 -7.25 12.36 -6.09
C LYS A 99 -6.42 12.66 -7.34
N ILE A 100 -6.96 13.54 -8.17
CA ILE A 100 -6.39 14.02 -9.45
C ILE A 100 -4.90 14.42 -9.29
N SER A 101 -4.52 14.99 -8.14
CA SER A 101 -3.15 15.45 -7.84
C SER A 101 -2.06 14.38 -7.86
N LEU A 102 -2.40 13.10 -7.65
CA LEU A 102 -1.42 12.02 -7.72
C LEU A 102 -0.97 11.76 -9.17
N PHE A 103 -1.88 11.94 -10.14
CA PHE A 103 -1.67 11.60 -11.55
C PHE A 103 -1.29 12.76 -12.46
N ASP A 104 -1.57 14.01 -12.07
CA ASP A 104 -1.23 15.19 -12.87
C ASP A 104 0.27 15.25 -13.25
N ASP A 105 1.16 14.91 -12.31
CA ASP A 105 2.62 14.89 -12.50
C ASP A 105 3.14 13.69 -13.32
N ILE A 106 2.24 12.78 -13.72
CA ILE A 106 2.56 11.50 -14.36
C ILE A 106 2.12 11.50 -15.83
N LEU A 107 1.23 12.41 -16.24
CA LEU A 107 0.68 12.49 -17.60
C LEU A 107 1.74 12.66 -18.71
N GLY A 108 2.93 13.18 -18.38
CA GLY A 108 4.06 13.32 -19.31
C GLY A 108 5.08 12.18 -19.32
N GLU A 109 5.01 11.23 -18.38
CA GLU A 109 6.00 10.16 -18.26
C GLU A 109 5.64 8.97 -19.16
N LYS A 110 6.52 8.67 -20.12
CA LYS A 110 6.29 7.60 -21.11
C LYS A 110 6.76 6.24 -20.63
N ASP A 111 7.66 6.19 -19.65
CA ASP A 111 8.17 4.95 -19.08
C ASP A 111 7.28 4.51 -17.90
N ALA A 112 6.64 3.35 -18.03
CA ALA A 112 5.75 2.81 -17.00
C ALA A 112 6.43 2.59 -15.64
N ASN A 113 7.72 2.21 -15.61
CA ASN A 113 8.43 2.03 -14.36
C ASN A 113 8.65 3.38 -13.68
N LYS A 114 9.11 4.41 -14.42
CA LYS A 114 9.30 5.75 -13.86
C LYS A 114 8.00 6.39 -13.40
N ALA A 115 6.92 6.21 -14.16
CA ALA A 115 5.59 6.67 -13.78
C ALA A 115 5.14 5.99 -12.47
N LEU A 116 5.36 4.68 -12.36
CA LEU A 116 5.03 3.92 -11.16
C LEU A 116 5.87 4.35 -9.95
N GLU A 117 7.16 4.66 -10.12
CA GLU A 117 8.02 5.19 -9.06
C GLU A 117 7.42 6.46 -8.44
N LYS A 118 6.89 7.37 -9.26
CA LYS A 118 6.20 8.58 -8.80
C LYS A 118 4.92 8.26 -8.04
N VAL A 119 4.08 7.34 -8.56
CA VAL A 119 2.84 6.92 -7.87
C VAL A 119 3.16 6.37 -6.49
N ILE A 120 4.12 5.44 -6.40
CA ILE A 120 4.50 4.78 -5.15
C ILE A 120 5.08 5.79 -4.16
N HIS A 121 5.97 6.68 -4.62
CA HIS A 121 6.54 7.71 -3.76
C HIS A 121 5.47 8.61 -3.15
N LYS A 122 4.54 9.13 -3.97
CA LYS A 122 3.44 9.97 -3.47
C LYS A 122 2.43 9.20 -2.61
N ARG A 123 2.20 7.91 -2.89
CA ARG A 123 1.27 7.08 -2.09
C ARG A 123 1.81 6.83 -0.69
N ILE A 124 3.12 6.66 -0.56
CA ILE A 124 3.81 6.44 0.73
C ILE A 124 3.98 7.77 1.50
N GLN A 125 4.23 8.88 0.81
CA GLN A 125 4.36 10.20 1.41
C GLN A 125 3.05 11.00 1.32
N ILE A 126 2.16 10.86 2.31
CA ILE A 126 0.98 11.72 2.44
C ILE A 126 1.32 12.97 3.26
N ASP A 127 0.91 14.12 2.70
CA ASP A 127 0.95 15.52 3.15
C ASP A 127 1.47 15.83 4.58
N ASP A 128 2.48 16.69 4.65
CA ASP A 128 3.24 17.09 5.86
C ASP A 128 2.44 17.92 6.89
N ASN A 129 1.14 18.17 6.66
CA ASN A 129 0.44 19.27 7.33
C ASN A 129 -0.26 18.96 8.66
N ILE A 130 -0.38 17.71 9.09
CA ILE A 130 -1.13 17.40 10.32
C ILE A 130 -0.47 16.21 11.04
N ILE A 131 0.20 16.47 12.16
CA ILE A 131 0.88 15.50 13.06
C ILE A 131 2.26 15.05 12.55
N SER A 132 3.19 14.76 13.47
CA SER A 132 4.61 14.54 13.18
C SER A 132 4.82 13.57 12.01
N LYS A 133 5.76 13.92 11.11
CA LYS A 133 6.07 13.18 9.88
C LYS A 133 6.18 11.66 10.08
N SER A 134 6.76 11.22 11.20
CA SER A 134 6.92 9.81 11.57
C SER A 134 5.60 9.08 11.85
N PHE A 135 4.57 9.78 12.33
CA PHE A 135 3.29 9.20 12.73
C PHE A 135 2.29 9.09 11.56
N ASN A 136 2.27 10.08 10.66
CA ASN A 136 1.59 9.99 9.36
C ASN A 136 2.10 8.81 8.54
N TYR A 137 3.43 8.65 8.54
CA TYR A 137 4.12 7.59 7.83
C TYR A 137 3.70 6.19 8.34
N PHE A 138 3.55 6.00 9.65
CA PHE A 138 3.18 4.71 10.24
C PHE A 138 1.77 4.24 9.83
N ILE A 139 0.76 5.11 9.95
CA ILE A 139 -0.64 4.75 9.64
C ILE A 139 -0.86 4.61 8.13
N THR A 140 -0.30 5.51 7.32
CA THR A 140 -0.37 5.40 5.86
C THR A 140 0.24 4.08 5.40
N ASN A 141 1.40 3.71 5.95
CA ASN A 141 2.06 2.45 5.61
C ASN A 141 1.26 1.22 6.04
N ALA A 142 0.63 1.26 7.21
CA ALA A 142 -0.22 0.17 7.68
C ALA A 142 -1.40 -0.11 6.73
N LEU A 143 -1.88 0.91 6.01
CA LEU A 143 -2.97 0.79 5.03
C LEU A 143 -2.51 0.36 3.62
N LEU A 144 -1.20 0.36 3.33
CA LEU A 144 -0.68 0.02 1.99
C LEU A 144 -1.03 -1.39 1.54
N PHE A 145 -1.17 -2.35 2.47
CA PHE A 145 -1.53 -3.71 2.10
C PHE A 145 -2.97 -3.81 1.55
N LEU A 146 -3.84 -2.84 1.84
CA LEU A 146 -5.16 -2.76 1.22
C LEU A 146 -5.07 -2.53 -0.28
N ASP A 147 -4.09 -1.74 -0.73
CA ASP A 147 -3.85 -1.52 -2.14
C ASP A 147 -3.44 -2.83 -2.82
N VAL A 148 -2.67 -3.68 -2.14
CA VAL A 148 -2.27 -5.01 -2.63
C VAL A 148 -3.47 -5.95 -2.75
N LEU A 149 -4.36 -5.97 -1.75
CA LEU A 149 -5.60 -6.77 -1.79
C LEU A 149 -6.55 -6.29 -2.89
N ALA A 150 -6.71 -4.98 -3.03
CA ALA A 150 -7.48 -4.36 -4.08
C ALA A 150 -6.91 -4.67 -5.47
N TYR A 151 -5.59 -4.63 -5.63
CA TYR A 151 -4.94 -5.01 -6.89
C TYR A 151 -5.15 -6.48 -7.23
N LYS A 152 -5.06 -7.37 -6.23
CA LYS A 152 -5.40 -8.80 -6.41
C LYS A 152 -6.82 -8.99 -6.90
N ASP A 153 -7.78 -8.20 -6.42
CA ASP A 153 -9.17 -8.22 -6.90
C ASP A 153 -9.30 -7.65 -8.32
N TYR A 154 -8.65 -6.52 -8.58
CA TYR A 154 -8.59 -5.89 -9.91
C TYR A 154 -8.07 -6.85 -10.99
N LEU A 155 -7.01 -7.62 -10.70
CA LEU A 155 -6.43 -8.59 -11.63
C LEU A 155 -7.39 -9.73 -12.00
N LYS A 156 -8.38 -10.04 -11.17
CA LYS A 156 -9.38 -11.09 -11.46
C LYS A 156 -10.51 -10.60 -12.35
N HIS A 157 -10.84 -9.32 -12.24
CA HIS A 157 -12.04 -8.75 -12.84
C HIS A 157 -11.75 -7.70 -13.93
N ASN A 158 -10.46 -7.39 -14.18
CA ASN A 158 -9.98 -6.28 -15.03
C ASN A 158 -10.67 -4.94 -14.76
N SER A 159 -11.23 -4.81 -13.56
CA SER A 159 -12.02 -3.71 -13.08
C SER A 159 -12.04 -3.80 -11.57
N ILE A 160 -12.28 -2.69 -10.91
CA ILE A 160 -12.46 -2.65 -9.48
C ILE A 160 -13.76 -1.95 -9.18
N SER A 161 -14.65 -2.65 -8.48
CA SER A 161 -15.88 -2.02 -8.00
C SER A 161 -15.50 -0.96 -6.97
N LYS A 162 -15.79 0.31 -7.27
CA LYS A 162 -15.65 1.41 -6.31
C LYS A 162 -16.41 1.11 -5.02
N GLU A 163 -17.52 0.40 -5.12
CA GLU A 163 -18.33 -0.03 -3.98
C GLU A 163 -17.59 -1.07 -3.13
N ASN A 164 -16.88 -2.02 -3.74
CA ASN A 164 -16.07 -2.99 -2.98
C ASN A 164 -14.92 -2.32 -2.24
N LEU A 165 -14.18 -1.43 -2.92
CA LEU A 165 -13.13 -0.64 -2.28
C LEU A 165 -13.65 0.20 -1.12
N ARG A 166 -14.76 0.90 -1.35
CA ARG A 166 -15.42 1.69 -0.32
C ARG A 166 -15.86 0.80 0.84
N ASN A 167 -16.41 -0.38 0.58
CA ASN A 167 -16.81 -1.31 1.62
C ASN A 167 -15.60 -1.83 2.42
N TYR A 168 -14.48 -2.19 1.78
CA TYR A 168 -13.27 -2.60 2.51
C TYR A 168 -12.74 -1.49 3.42
N GLU A 169 -12.66 -0.27 2.91
CA GLU A 169 -12.26 0.90 3.68
C GLU A 169 -13.22 1.18 4.84
N ALA A 170 -14.53 1.19 4.59
CA ALA A 170 -15.56 1.41 5.61
C ALA A 170 -15.50 0.39 6.75
N LYS A 171 -15.24 -0.89 6.43
CA LYS A 171 -15.12 -1.96 7.43
C LYS A 171 -13.92 -1.72 8.33
N ILE A 172 -12.76 -1.39 7.76
CA ILE A 172 -11.53 -1.15 8.51
C ILE A 172 -11.68 0.10 9.36
N GLU A 173 -12.22 1.17 8.80
CA GLU A 173 -12.52 2.39 9.54
C GLU A 173 -13.42 2.11 10.72
N THR A 174 -14.52 1.40 10.50
CA THR A 174 -15.45 1.03 11.56
C THR A 174 -14.75 0.24 12.67
N ILE A 175 -13.95 -0.76 12.30
CA ILE A 175 -13.21 -1.57 13.28
C ILE A 175 -12.22 -0.70 14.07
N VAL A 176 -11.42 0.13 13.40
CA VAL A 176 -10.40 0.96 14.04
C VAL A 176 -11.04 2.03 14.92
N VAL A 177 -11.99 2.79 14.39
CA VAL A 177 -12.70 3.85 15.12
C VAL A 177 -13.42 3.28 16.33
N LYS A 178 -14.16 2.17 16.19
CA LYS A 178 -14.85 1.53 17.33
C LYS A 178 -13.87 1.00 18.37
N THR A 179 -12.75 0.40 17.93
CA THR A 179 -11.73 -0.13 18.84
C THR A 179 -11.08 0.99 19.64
N LEU A 180 -10.63 2.07 19.00
CA LEU A 180 -10.03 3.23 19.66
C LEU A 180 -11.06 3.98 20.52
N SER A 181 -12.32 4.02 20.07
CA SER A 181 -13.41 4.65 20.81
C SER A 181 -13.83 3.89 22.06
N SER A 182 -13.54 2.58 22.15
CA SER A 182 -13.89 1.74 23.30
C SER A 182 -13.09 2.08 24.56
N LYS A 183 -11.96 2.77 24.41
CA LYS A 183 -11.16 3.28 25.53
C LYS A 183 -11.95 4.34 26.31
N GLN A 184 -12.18 4.06 27.61
CA GLN A 184 -12.96 4.93 28.52
C GLN A 184 -12.35 6.33 28.68
N GLN A 185 -11.03 6.41 28.85
CA GLN A 185 -10.30 7.68 28.91
C GLN A 185 -9.36 7.79 27.71
N LYS A 186 -9.64 8.74 26.82
CA LYS A 186 -8.84 9.01 25.63
C LYS A 186 -7.79 10.08 25.95
N SER A 187 -6.55 9.80 25.61
CA SER A 187 -5.47 10.80 25.63
C SER A 187 -5.51 11.67 24.37
N GLU A 188 -4.76 12.77 24.37
CA GLU A 188 -4.54 13.59 23.16
C GLU A 188 -3.91 12.78 22.02
N TYR A 189 -3.09 11.78 22.36
CA TYR A 189 -2.53 10.83 21.41
C TYR A 189 -3.62 10.00 20.73
N ASP A 190 -4.57 9.45 21.49
CA ASP A 190 -5.67 8.65 20.93
C ASP A 190 -6.56 9.49 19.98
N GLN A 191 -6.80 10.76 20.34
CA GLN A 191 -7.56 11.69 19.50
C GLN A 191 -6.80 12.06 18.21
N SER A 192 -5.50 12.24 18.30
CA SER A 192 -4.64 12.52 17.15
C SER A 192 -4.57 11.31 16.22
N LEU A 193 -4.51 10.10 16.77
CA LEU A 193 -4.55 8.84 16.03
C LEU A 193 -5.85 8.67 15.24
N LEU A 194 -7.00 8.99 15.85
CA LEU A 194 -8.30 8.94 15.18
C LEU A 194 -8.37 9.90 13.99
N LYS A 195 -8.03 11.18 14.19
CA LYS A 195 -8.06 12.20 13.12
C LYS A 195 -7.17 11.83 11.93
N LEU A 196 -6.02 11.24 12.23
CA LEU A 196 -5.03 10.85 11.22
C LEU A 196 -5.44 9.60 10.46
N PHE A 197 -6.08 8.65 11.16
CA PHE A 197 -6.68 7.50 10.52
C PHE A 197 -7.80 7.95 9.56
N GLU A 198 -8.70 8.84 10.00
CA GLU A 198 -9.78 9.41 9.18
C GLU A 198 -9.23 10.15 7.93
N SER A 199 -8.13 10.92 8.07
CA SER A 199 -7.52 11.62 6.94
C SER A 199 -6.80 10.72 5.94
N SER A 200 -6.38 9.53 6.38
CA SER A 200 -5.65 8.54 5.55
C SER A 200 -6.58 7.75 4.62
N MET A 201 -7.88 7.69 4.92
CA MET A 201 -8.89 7.00 4.11
C MET A 201 -9.13 7.70 2.76
N ARG A 202 -9.49 6.94 1.72
CA ARG A 202 -9.78 7.51 0.39
C ARG A 202 -11.19 8.07 0.33
N PHE A 203 -12.13 7.39 0.96
CA PHE A 203 -13.50 7.85 1.08
C PHE A 203 -13.65 8.57 2.42
N GLN A 204 -14.32 9.72 2.45
CA GLN A 204 -14.60 10.48 3.68
C GLN A 204 -16.10 10.64 3.95
N ASP A 205 -16.96 10.37 2.95
CA ASP A 205 -18.43 10.51 3.03
C ASP A 205 -19.11 9.15 2.90
N HIS A 206 -19.24 8.44 4.02
CA HIS A 206 -19.94 7.17 4.06
C HIS A 206 -20.62 6.95 5.41
N GLN A 207 -21.78 6.29 5.38
CA GLN A 207 -22.52 5.94 6.59
C GLN A 207 -21.66 4.97 7.42
N PRO A 208 -21.44 5.23 8.72
CA PRO A 208 -20.68 4.32 9.56
C PRO A 208 -21.38 2.97 9.61
N LEU A 209 -20.64 1.90 9.31
CA LEU A 209 -21.17 0.54 9.46
C LEU A 209 -21.39 0.23 10.95
N SER A 210 -22.28 -0.72 11.24
CA SER A 210 -22.27 -1.32 12.57
C SER A 210 -21.00 -2.17 12.73
N TYR A 211 -20.56 -2.39 13.98
CA TYR A 211 -19.40 -3.26 14.22
C TYR A 211 -19.65 -4.70 13.75
N GLN A 212 -20.89 -5.19 13.83
CA GLN A 212 -21.27 -6.52 13.35
C GLN A 212 -21.18 -6.63 11.83
N ASP A 213 -21.66 -5.61 11.10
CA ASP A 213 -21.55 -5.57 9.63
C ASP A 213 -20.09 -5.45 9.16
N ALA A 214 -19.23 -4.85 10.00
CA ALA A 214 -17.82 -4.67 9.69
C ALA A 214 -17.00 -5.95 9.78
N ILE A 215 -17.30 -6.82 10.74
CA ILE A 215 -16.55 -8.08 10.97
C ILE A 215 -17.04 -9.25 10.12
N GLY A 216 -18.26 -9.18 9.57
CA GLY A 216 -18.85 -10.21 8.71
C GLY A 216 -19.65 -11.25 9.48
#